data_AF-A0A8T6V1J2-F1
#
_entry.id   AF-A0A8T6V1J2-F1
#
_cell.length_a   1.000
_cell.length_b   1.000
_cell.length_c   1.000
_cell.angle_alpha   90.00
_cell.angle_beta   90.00
_cell.angle_gamma   90.00
#
_symmetry.space_group_name_H-M   'P 1'
#
loop_
_entity.id
_entity.type
_entity.pdbx_description
1 polymer ?
#
loop_
_entity_poly.entity_id
_entity_poly.type
_entity_poly.pdbx_seq_one_letter_code
_entity_poly.pdbx_strand_id
1 'polypeptide(L)' 'SAMADIVLPTTTFTEENGTKSGEDYIRNEINKAVEPPGESLPSWLIVS' A
#
# COMPACT_ATOMS: atom_id res chain seq x y z
N SER A 1 6.03 -24.14 5.54
CA SER A 1 4.78 -24.27 4.78
C SER A 1 4.27 -22.88 4.48
N ALA A 2 3.91 -22.57 3.24
CA ALA A 2 3.25 -21.29 2.93
C ALA A 2 1.92 -21.25 3.69
N MET A 3 1.71 -20.23 4.53
CA MET A 3 0.60 -20.16 5.49
C MET A 3 -0.66 -19.50 4.94
N ALA A 4 -0.70 -19.21 3.64
CA ALA A 4 -1.81 -18.53 2.98
C ALA A 4 -2.32 -19.35 1.80
N ASP A 5 -3.64 -19.49 1.69
CA ASP A 5 -4.30 -20.14 0.57
C ASP A 5 -4.30 -19.25 -0.69
N ILE A 6 -4.27 -17.93 -0.52
CA ILE A 6 -4.32 -16.93 -1.59
C ILE A 6 -3.32 -15.80 -1.29
N VAL A 7 -2.62 -15.35 -2.32
CA VAL A 7 -1.73 -14.18 -2.29
C VAL A 7 -2.19 -13.18 -3.34
N LEU A 8 -2.40 -11.93 -2.93
CA LEU A 8 -2.80 -10.83 -3.81
C LEU A 8 -1.68 -9.79 -3.90
N PRO A 9 -1.36 -9.29 -5.11
CA PRO A 9 -0.39 -8.22 -5.26
C PRO A 9 -0.94 -6.91 -4.69
N THR A 10 -0.09 -6.12 -4.04
CA THR A 10 -0.46 -4.81 -3.50
C THR A 10 0.68 -3.82 -3.67
N THR A 11 0.35 -2.53 -3.70
CA THR A 11 1.31 -1.43 -3.76
C THR A 11 2.11 -1.28 -2.48
N THR A 12 3.32 -0.77 -2.64
CA THR A 12 4.16 -0.25 -1.55
C THR A 12 3.92 1.24 -1.35
N PHE A 13 4.39 1.80 -0.23
CA PHE A 13 4.13 3.20 0.11
C PHE A 13 4.64 4.21 -0.92
N THR A 14 5.65 3.88 -1.74
CA THR A 14 6.14 4.77 -2.80
C THR A 14 5.28 4.74 -4.07
N GLU A 15 4.37 3.78 -4.18
CA GLU A 15 3.57 3.50 -5.39
C GLU A 15 2.14 4.03 -5.30
N GLU A 16 1.74 4.56 -4.14
CA GLU A 16 0.37 5.01 -3.87
C GLU A 16 0.35 6.39 -3.18
N ASN A 17 -0.79 7.07 -3.30
CA ASN A 17 -1.07 8.24 -2.49
C ASN A 17 -1.79 7.80 -1.23
N GLY A 18 -1.36 8.32 -0.07
CA GLY A 18 -1.94 7.91 1.19
C GLY A 18 -1.53 8.82 2.33
N THR A 19 -1.80 8.37 3.56
CA THR A 19 -1.30 9.05 4.75
C THR A 19 -0.84 8.04 5.79
N LYS A 20 0.20 8.39 6.54
CA LYS A 20 0.73 7.59 7.64
C LYS A 20 0.87 8.46 8.88
N SER A 21 0.44 7.92 10.02
CA SER A 21 0.70 8.54 11.31
C SER A 21 2.00 8.01 11.89
N GLY A 22 2.87 8.92 12.34
CA GLY A 22 4.13 8.59 13.03
C GLY A 22 3.93 8.37 14.53
N GLU A 23 5.05 8.11 15.23
CA GLU A 23 5.08 8.01 16.70
C GLU A 23 4.78 9.34 17.39
N ASP A 24 4.95 10.44 16.67
CA ASP A 24 4.59 11.81 17.06
C ASP A 24 3.10 12.11 16.93
N TYR A 25 2.29 11.12 16.50
CA TYR A 25 0.86 11.25 16.23
C TYR A 25 0.52 12.29 15.15
N ILE A 26 1.49 12.67 14.32
CA ILE A 26 1.28 13.59 13.22
C ILE A 26 0.91 12.78 11.98
N ARG A 27 -0.14 13.22 11.28
CA ARG A 27 -0.55 12.68 9.99
C ARG A 27 0.41 13.23 8.92
N ASN A 28 1.18 12.35 8.32
CA ASN A 28 2.08 12.65 7.22
C ASN A 28 1.47 12.17 5.90
N GLU A 29 1.55 13.00 4.88
CA GLU A 29 1.13 12.63 3.53
C GLU A 29 2.19 11.74 2.87
N ILE A 30 1.71 10.70 2.19
CA ILE A 30 2.50 9.85 1.30
C ILE A 30 2.10 10.24 -0.11
N ASN A 31 3.08 10.72 -0.88
CA ASN A 31 2.91 11.05 -2.28
C ASN A 31 3.52 9.95 -3.13
N LYS A 32 2.77 9.52 -4.15
CA LYS A 32 3.24 8.55 -5.14
C LYS A 32 4.50 9.07 -5.83
N ALA A 33 5.56 8.26 -5.80
CA ALA A 33 6.84 8.55 -6.43
C ALA A 33 7.07 7.72 -7.70
N VAL A 34 6.50 6.52 -7.77
CA VAL A 34 6.66 5.58 -8.89
C VAL A 34 5.35 4.86 -9.21
N GLU A 35 5.25 4.32 -10.42
CA GLU A 35 4.11 3.48 -10.79
C GLU A 35 4.21 2.10 -10.15
N PRO A 36 3.08 1.51 -9.69
CA PRO A 36 3.04 0.14 -9.20
C PRO A 36 3.50 -0.86 -10.27
N PRO A 37 4.18 -1.95 -9.88
CA PRO A 37 4.52 -3.01 -10.81
C PRO A 37 3.28 -3.82 -11.20
N GLY A 38 3.08 -3.99 -12.51
CA GLY A 38 2.04 -4.87 -13.06
C GLY A 38 0.63 -4.46 -12.64
N GLU A 39 -0.11 -5.40 -12.06
CA GLU A 39 -1.49 -5.23 -11.61
C GLU A 39 -1.60 -4.94 -10.10
N SER A 40 -0.53 -4.46 -9.49
CA SER A 40 -0.52 -4.15 -8.06
C SER A 40 -1.45 -2.96 -7.77
N LEU A 41 -2.31 -3.12 -6.77
CA LEU A 41 -3.28 -2.11 -6.36
C LEU A 41 -3.10 -1.70 -4.89
N PRO A 42 -3.49 -0.47 -4.53
CA PRO A 42 -3.67 -0.08 -3.14
C PRO A 42 -4.56 -1.03 -2.37
N SER A 43 -4.13 -1.41 -1.17
CA SER A 43 -4.81 -2.39 -0.33
C SER A 43 -6.29 -2.04 -0.07
N TRP A 44 -6.63 -0.75 0.03
CA TRP A 44 -8.01 -0.30 0.20
C TRP A 44 -8.90 -0.53 -1.03
N LEU A 45 -8.35 -0.62 -2.23
CA LEU A 45 -9.10 -1.00 -3.44
C LEU A 45 -9.28 -2.51 -3.57
N ILE A 46 -8.43 -3.31 -2.92
CA ILE A 46 -8.57 -4.78 -2.90
C ILE A 46 -9.71 -5.20 -1.95
N VAL A 47 -9.93 -4.41 -0.90
CA VAL A 47 -10.95 -4.68 0.14
C VAL A 47 -12.32 -4.10 -0.21
N SER A 48 -12.42 -3.15 -1.16
CA SER A 48 -13.69 -2.57 -1.62
C SER A 48 -14.51 -3.53 -2.48
#